data_AF-A0A2N3J2K0-F1
#
_entry.id   AF-A0A2N3J2K0-F1
#
_cell.length_a   1.000
_cell.length_b   1.000
_cell.length_c   1.000
_cell.angle_alpha   90.00
_cell.angle_beta   90.00
_cell.angle_gamma   90.00
#
_symmetry.space_group_name_H-M   'P 1'
#
loop_
_entity.id
_entity.type
_entity.pdbx_description
1 polymer ?
#
loop_
_entity_poly.entity_id
_entity_poly.type
_entity_poly.pdbx_seq_one_letter_code
_entity_poly.pdbx_strand_id
1 'polypeptide(L)'
;MKYLPLVLLFACHSLWAKDILWMNNGDRLTGTIEEIGEESVRIALPYTGAVTVQRDAIKRWRLEKQDKPKATAKGGIKLFKDEQNERNAWLWTGSGDLNVKLKQNDKQTNNVNLKWKSELANLDWRYSFSGEYTYETADSVTDSHDYQLNPTLDYFFTQQWFLRTSLDAEYDMLDKDRYLYMDYGSGPGYRFWNDKRRRLELIAQGGLSRLYFREDSEITEIFLGERVIDYPFVGMNWDYRQPFSLWQEKMELFSQGRYLKYLAQPSPYFTRNQDLKGSIGLRYYFNDHLRLSWSSELDWEDADILIDTGSPAPRESEFRHLLSLGASF
;
A
#
# COMPACT_ATOMS: atom_id res chain seq x y z
N MET A 1 -14.47 29.28 14.11
CA MET A 1 -14.65 27.89 13.67
C MET A 1 -13.36 27.16 14.05
N LYS A 2 -13.14 26.58 15.24
CA LYS A 2 -13.82 25.44 15.92
C LYS A 2 -14.15 24.30 14.95
N TYR A 3 -13.67 23.10 15.30
CA TYR A 3 -13.50 21.85 14.51
C TYR A 3 -12.22 21.88 13.63
N LEU A 4 -11.26 20.96 13.68
CA LEU A 4 -11.28 19.57 14.14
C LEU A 4 -9.81 19.08 14.32
N PRO A 5 -9.33 18.71 15.52
CA PRO A 5 -8.12 17.90 15.66
C PRO A 5 -8.53 16.44 15.52
N LEU A 6 -8.36 15.84 14.33
CA LEU A 6 -8.64 14.41 14.11
C LEU A 6 -7.39 13.73 13.54
N VAL A 7 -6.34 13.63 14.35
CA VAL A 7 -5.15 12.80 14.05
C VAL A 7 -4.97 11.69 15.10
N LEU A 8 -5.96 11.44 15.97
CA LEU A 8 -5.83 10.48 17.07
C LEU A 8 -6.88 9.37 17.00
N LEU A 9 -6.85 8.55 15.95
CA LEU A 9 -7.74 7.37 15.83
C LEU A 9 -7.13 6.13 15.17
N PHE A 10 -5.80 6.00 15.12
CA PHE A 10 -5.11 4.75 14.72
C PHE A 10 -4.23 4.14 15.81
N ALA A 11 -4.59 4.36 17.08
CA ALA A 11 -4.02 3.64 18.21
C ALA A 11 -5.07 2.72 18.85
N CYS A 12 -5.82 1.96 18.05
CA CYS A 12 -6.49 0.78 18.59
C CYS A 12 -5.40 -0.28 18.79
N HIS A 13 -4.68 -0.17 19.91
CA HIS A 13 -3.88 -1.27 20.41
C HIS A 13 -4.86 -2.39 20.70
N SER A 14 -4.82 -3.45 19.90
CA SER A 14 -5.41 -4.74 20.25
C SER A 14 -4.66 -5.29 21.46
N LEU A 15 -4.92 -4.73 22.65
CA LEU A 15 -4.48 -5.29 23.90
C LEU A 15 -5.25 -6.59 24.12
N TRP A 16 -4.51 -7.71 24.03
CA TRP A 16 -4.82 -9.05 24.52
C TRP A 16 -5.49 -10.05 23.57
N ALA A 17 -4.73 -10.55 22.59
CA ALA A 17 -5.02 -11.84 21.95
C ALA A 17 -4.10 -12.95 22.48
N LYS A 18 -4.27 -13.36 23.75
CA LYS A 18 -3.51 -14.48 24.35
C LYS A 18 -3.72 -15.81 23.61
N ASP A 19 -2.77 -16.75 23.73
CA ASP A 19 -2.89 -18.12 23.21
C ASP A 19 -4.16 -18.80 23.74
N ILE A 20 -4.80 -19.61 22.90
CA ILE A 20 -6.05 -20.30 23.23
C ILE A 20 -5.91 -21.79 22.93
N LEU A 21 -6.21 -22.64 23.91
CA LEU A 21 -6.43 -24.07 23.72
C LEU A 21 -7.93 -24.36 23.74
N TRP A 22 -8.43 -25.08 22.74
CA TRP A 22 -9.77 -25.67 22.74
C TRP A 22 -9.67 -27.16 23.02
N MET A 23 -10.39 -27.61 24.03
CA MET A 23 -10.41 -28.99 24.50
C MET A 23 -11.51 -29.81 23.81
N ASN A 24 -11.35 -31.13 23.77
CA ASN A 24 -12.34 -32.05 23.21
C ASN A 24 -13.65 -32.09 24.02
N ASN A 25 -13.59 -31.80 25.32
CA ASN A 25 -14.75 -31.68 26.21
C ASN A 25 -15.49 -30.34 26.10
N GLY A 26 -15.01 -29.41 25.26
CA GLY A 26 -15.61 -28.09 25.06
C GLY A 26 -14.97 -26.96 25.87
N ASP A 27 -14.04 -27.26 26.78
CA ASP A 27 -13.35 -26.24 27.58
C ASP A 27 -12.42 -25.36 26.73
N ARG A 28 -12.27 -24.10 27.15
CA ARG A 28 -11.38 -23.12 26.51
C ARG A 28 -10.40 -22.56 27.54
N LEU A 29 -9.12 -22.82 27.34
CA LEU A 29 -8.05 -22.25 28.15
C LEU A 29 -7.41 -21.09 27.39
N THR A 30 -7.28 -19.93 28.05
CA THR A 30 -6.69 -18.73 27.46
C THR A 30 -5.51 -18.27 28.32
N GLY A 31 -4.32 -18.17 27.72
CA GLY A 31 -3.07 -18.00 28.46
C GLY A 31 -1.87 -17.83 27.53
N THR A 32 -0.67 -18.10 28.02
CA THR A 32 0.55 -18.14 27.20
C THR A 32 1.06 -19.57 27.18
N ILE A 33 1.18 -20.18 26.00
CA ILE A 33 1.70 -21.54 25.86
C ILE A 33 3.22 -21.48 26.03
N GLU A 34 3.72 -22.15 27.07
CA GLU A 34 5.14 -22.17 27.42
C GLU A 34 5.88 -23.26 26.67
N GLU A 35 5.26 -24.44 26.50
CA GLU A 35 5.89 -25.62 25.91
C GLU A 35 4.87 -26.48 25.17
N ILE A 36 5.27 -27.01 24.01
CA ILE A 36 4.49 -27.94 23.20
C ILE A 36 5.36 -29.18 22.99
N GLY A 37 5.04 -30.26 23.70
CA GLY A 37 5.61 -31.58 23.50
C GLY A 37 4.71 -32.46 22.62
N GLU A 38 5.20 -33.64 22.25
CA GLU A 38 4.43 -34.62 21.49
C GLU A 38 3.27 -35.20 22.32
N GLU A 39 3.43 -35.35 23.64
CA GLU A 39 2.43 -35.96 24.53
C GLU A 39 1.65 -34.94 25.38
N SER A 40 2.17 -33.72 25.59
CA SER A 40 1.51 -32.71 26.42
C SER A 40 1.84 -31.28 26.02
N VAL A 41 0.96 -30.34 26.40
CA VAL A 41 1.09 -28.90 26.17
C VAL A 41 0.96 -28.17 27.49
N ARG A 42 1.88 -27.25 27.77
CA ARG A 42 1.89 -26.45 29.00
C ARG A 42 1.45 -25.01 28.70
N ILE A 43 0.40 -24.56 29.39
CA ILE A 43 -0.16 -23.21 29.24
C ILE A 43 -0.17 -22.45 30.56
N ALA A 44 0.44 -21.27 30.60
CA ALA A 44 0.37 -20.32 31.71
C ALA A 44 -0.94 -19.52 31.67
N LEU A 45 -1.83 -19.80 32.61
CA LEU A 45 -3.09 -19.07 32.78
C LEU A 45 -2.84 -17.79 33.61
N PRO A 46 -3.49 -16.67 33.27
CA PRO A 46 -3.28 -15.41 33.99
C PRO A 46 -3.74 -15.41 35.45
N TYR A 47 -4.53 -16.40 35.86
CA TYR A 47 -5.18 -16.46 37.17
C TYR A 47 -4.77 -17.68 38.02
N THR A 48 -4.11 -18.69 37.44
CA THR A 48 -3.79 -19.95 38.16
C THR A 48 -2.37 -20.48 37.94
N GLY A 49 -1.54 -19.77 37.15
CA GLY A 49 -0.21 -20.26 36.79
C GLY A 49 -0.25 -21.30 35.66
N ALA A 50 0.86 -22.03 35.48
CA ALA A 50 1.03 -22.99 34.40
C ALA A 50 0.26 -24.30 34.65
N VAL A 51 -0.51 -24.71 33.65
CA VAL A 51 -1.28 -25.96 33.62
C VAL A 51 -0.78 -26.82 32.47
N THR A 52 -0.50 -28.09 32.75
CA THR A 52 -0.13 -29.07 31.73
C THR A 52 -1.36 -29.84 31.29
N VAL A 53 -1.60 -29.88 29.99
CA VAL A 53 -2.76 -30.52 29.34
C VAL A 53 -2.26 -31.64 28.44
N GLN A 54 -2.90 -32.80 28.46
CA GLN A 54 -2.55 -33.90 27.55
C GLN A 54 -2.86 -33.54 26.09
N ARG A 55 -1.97 -33.95 25.18
CA ARG A 55 -2.07 -33.60 23.76
C ARG A 55 -3.37 -34.11 23.12
N ASP A 56 -3.79 -35.32 23.49
CA ASP A 56 -4.99 -35.99 22.98
C ASP A 56 -6.30 -35.34 23.44
N ALA A 57 -6.25 -34.57 24.54
CA ALA A 57 -7.40 -33.83 25.05
C ALA A 57 -7.63 -32.50 24.31
N ILE A 58 -6.68 -32.06 23.49
CA ILE A 58 -6.72 -30.78 22.78
C ILE A 58 -7.27 -30.99 21.37
N LYS A 59 -8.44 -30.40 21.10
CA LYS A 59 -9.08 -30.41 19.78
C LYS A 59 -8.33 -29.56 18.76
N ARG A 60 -7.97 -28.35 19.18
CA ARG A 60 -7.24 -27.36 18.37
C ARG A 60 -6.61 -26.33 19.29
N TRP A 61 -5.57 -25.67 18.81
CA TRP A 61 -4.96 -24.54 19.49
C TRP A 61 -4.82 -23.35 18.55
N ARG A 62 -4.79 -22.15 19.11
CA ARG A 62 -4.38 -20.93 18.45
C ARG A 62 -3.21 -20.41 19.26
N LEU A 63 -2.04 -20.50 18.64
CA LEU A 63 -0.83 -19.92 19.14
C LEU A 63 -0.70 -18.56 18.46
N GLU A 64 -0.65 -17.51 19.26
CA GLU A 64 -0.32 -16.15 18.86
C GLU A 64 1.07 -16.12 18.18
N LYS A 65 1.95 -17.10 18.45
CA LYS A 65 3.36 -17.10 18.00
C LYS A 65 3.87 -18.39 17.33
N GLN A 66 3.04 -19.24 16.72
CA GLN A 66 3.60 -20.48 16.14
C GLN A 66 4.34 -20.29 14.81
N ASP A 67 4.08 -19.24 14.04
CA ASP A 67 4.75 -19.05 12.76
C ASP A 67 5.33 -17.65 12.59
N LYS A 68 6.65 -17.59 12.77
CA LYS A 68 7.57 -16.43 12.78
C LYS A 68 7.50 -15.54 11.52
N PRO A 69 6.87 -14.35 11.55
CA PRO A 69 7.03 -13.37 10.49
C PRO A 69 8.50 -12.96 10.37
N LYS A 70 9.10 -13.11 9.18
CA LYS A 70 10.42 -12.54 8.89
C LYS A 70 10.24 -11.06 8.59
N ALA A 71 11.15 -10.22 9.10
CA ALA A 71 11.20 -8.81 8.72
C ALA A 71 11.15 -8.69 7.19
N THR A 72 10.18 -7.91 6.69
CA THR A 72 9.83 -7.77 5.27
C THR A 72 10.92 -7.07 4.45
N ALA A 73 11.87 -6.40 5.10
CA ALA A 73 12.93 -5.69 4.42
C ALA A 73 14.34 -6.07 4.93
N LYS A 74 15.31 -6.09 4.00
CA LYS A 74 16.74 -6.01 4.29
C LYS A 74 17.18 -4.57 4.13
N GLY A 75 18.04 -4.10 5.03
CA GLY A 75 18.22 -2.66 5.20
C GLY A 75 17.13 -2.16 6.13
N GLY A 76 17.46 -1.16 6.91
CA GLY A 76 16.55 -0.55 7.85
C GLY A 76 17.12 -0.38 9.24
N ILE A 77 16.69 0.69 9.87
CA ILE A 77 17.02 1.01 11.25
C ILE A 77 16.09 0.18 12.13
N LYS A 78 16.66 -0.65 13.00
CA LYS A 78 15.90 -1.35 14.04
C LYS A 78 15.60 -0.37 15.16
N LEU A 79 14.33 -0.06 15.35
CA LEU A 79 13.81 0.80 16.41
C LEU A 79 13.26 -0.05 17.57
N PHE A 80 13.33 0.48 18.78
CA PHE A 80 12.77 -0.13 20.00
C PHE A 80 13.28 -1.55 20.29
N LYS A 81 14.58 -1.78 20.05
CA LYS A 81 15.22 -3.06 20.36
C LYS A 81 15.29 -3.24 21.88
N ASP A 82 14.52 -4.18 22.42
CA ASP A 82 14.67 -4.64 23.80
C ASP A 82 15.79 -5.70 23.87
N GLU A 83 16.69 -5.58 24.85
CA GLU A 83 17.85 -6.45 25.03
C GLU A 83 17.45 -7.91 25.33
N GLN A 84 16.26 -8.12 25.92
CA GLN A 84 15.76 -9.47 26.25
C GLN A 84 14.90 -10.09 25.15
N ASN A 85 14.37 -9.30 24.21
CA ASN A 85 13.45 -9.78 23.19
C ASN A 85 13.54 -8.99 21.88
N GLU A 86 14.54 -9.33 21.04
CA GLU A 86 14.71 -8.74 19.69
C GLU A 86 13.50 -8.96 18.76
N ARG A 87 12.51 -9.79 19.15
CA ARG A 87 11.40 -10.25 18.30
C ARG A 87 10.35 -9.17 18.03
N ASN A 88 10.23 -8.16 18.90
CA ASN A 88 9.27 -7.06 18.74
C ASN A 88 9.92 -5.78 18.20
N ALA A 89 11.17 -5.86 17.72
CA ALA A 89 11.84 -4.71 17.13
C ALA A 89 11.09 -4.24 15.88
N TRP A 90 10.89 -2.93 15.80
CA TRP A 90 10.32 -2.31 14.61
C TRP A 90 11.43 -2.12 13.59
N LEU A 91 11.18 -2.56 12.36
CA LEU A 91 12.07 -2.32 11.24
C LEU A 91 11.58 -1.09 10.48
N TRP A 92 12.39 -0.05 10.43
CA TRP A 92 12.13 1.12 9.61
C TRP A 92 12.99 1.09 8.37
N THR A 93 12.36 1.11 7.19
CA THR A 93 13.05 1.28 5.91
C THR A 93 12.54 2.50 5.19
N GLY A 94 13.43 3.15 4.47
CA GLY A 94 13.09 4.29 3.66
C GLY A 94 13.78 4.22 2.31
N SER A 95 13.13 4.74 1.29
CA SER A 95 13.78 5.03 0.02
C SER A 95 13.22 6.27 -0.63
N GLY A 96 14.08 7.02 -1.33
CA GLY A 96 13.69 8.11 -2.21
C GLY A 96 14.24 7.87 -3.61
N ASP A 97 13.50 8.25 -4.63
CA ASP A 97 13.92 8.24 -6.02
C ASP A 97 13.71 9.65 -6.60
N LEU A 98 14.74 10.17 -7.26
CA LEU A 98 14.69 11.46 -7.96
C LEU A 98 14.81 11.20 -9.46
N ASN A 99 13.89 11.78 -10.23
CA ASN A 99 13.92 11.83 -11.68
C ASN A 99 13.90 13.29 -12.12
N VAL A 100 14.80 13.64 -13.03
CA VAL A 100 14.89 14.98 -13.62
C VAL A 100 14.92 14.82 -15.13
N LYS A 101 13.99 15.50 -15.80
CA LYS A 101 13.90 15.55 -17.26
C LYS A 101 14.10 16.98 -17.72
N LEU A 102 15.12 17.19 -18.55
CA LEU A 102 15.41 18.46 -19.20
C LEU A 102 15.25 18.25 -20.71
N LYS A 103 14.38 19.03 -21.35
CA LYS A 103 14.16 18.99 -22.80
C LYS A 103 14.30 20.39 -23.36
N GLN A 104 15.18 20.54 -24.34
CA GLN A 104 15.38 21.79 -25.05
C GLN A 104 15.10 21.56 -26.54
N ASN A 105 14.05 22.22 -27.03
CA ASN A 105 13.76 22.32 -28.46
C ASN A 105 13.27 23.76 -28.75
N ASP A 106 12.10 23.93 -29.38
CA ASP A 106 11.43 25.24 -29.52
C ASP A 106 10.95 25.81 -28.18
N LYS A 107 10.74 24.93 -27.19
CA LYS A 107 10.39 25.25 -25.81
C LYS A 107 11.41 24.69 -24.83
N GLN A 108 11.56 25.32 -23.68
CA GLN A 108 12.36 24.81 -22.56
C GLN A 108 11.45 24.12 -21.56
N THR A 109 11.55 22.79 -21.48
CA THR A 109 10.76 21.99 -20.53
C THR A 109 11.67 21.41 -19.46
N ASN A 110 11.36 21.72 -18.20
CA ASN A 110 12.03 21.16 -17.03
C ASN A 110 10.98 20.43 -16.18
N ASN A 111 11.20 19.15 -15.94
CA ASN A 111 10.37 18.33 -15.07
C ASN A 111 11.24 17.73 -13.96
N VAL A 112 10.74 17.83 -12.73
CA VAL A 112 11.30 17.20 -11.54
C VAL A 112 10.23 16.31 -10.92
N ASN A 113 10.55 15.04 -10.74
CA ASN A 113 9.71 14.07 -10.07
C ASN A 113 10.47 13.46 -8.89
N LEU A 114 9.91 13.60 -7.69
CA LEU A 114 10.44 13.05 -6.45
C LEU A 114 9.47 12.02 -5.90
N LYS A 115 9.91 10.76 -5.83
CA LYS A 115 9.17 9.68 -5.17
C LYS A 115 9.84 9.33 -3.86
N TRP A 116 9.07 9.01 -2.84
CA TRP A 116 9.58 8.58 -1.56
C TRP A 116 8.67 7.53 -0.96
N LYS A 117 9.27 6.60 -0.22
CA LYS A 117 8.60 5.47 0.42
C LYS A 117 9.23 5.25 1.79
N SER A 118 8.39 5.03 2.79
CA SER A 118 8.77 4.72 4.16
C SER A 118 7.93 3.55 4.63
N GLU A 119 8.56 2.53 5.21
CA GLU A 119 7.89 1.36 5.74
C GLU A 119 8.36 1.10 7.17
N LEU A 120 7.41 1.10 8.11
CA LEU A 120 7.59 0.75 9.51
C LEU A 120 6.85 -0.56 9.76
N ALA A 121 7.60 -1.65 9.94
CA ALA A 121 7.03 -2.98 10.09
C ALA A 121 7.47 -3.64 11.40
N ASN A 122 6.54 -4.33 12.05
CA ASN A 122 6.81 -5.32 13.07
C ASN A 122 6.25 -6.69 12.61
N LEU A 123 6.05 -7.63 13.54
CA LEU A 123 5.53 -8.96 13.22
C LEU A 123 4.07 -8.94 12.72
N ASP A 124 3.23 -8.11 13.31
CA ASP A 124 1.77 -8.13 13.13
C ASP A 124 1.25 -6.93 12.32
N TRP A 125 2.06 -5.88 12.20
CA TRP A 125 1.69 -4.61 11.62
C TRP A 125 2.75 -4.14 10.65
N ARG A 126 2.31 -3.60 9.50
CA ARG A 126 3.16 -2.84 8.58
C ARG A 126 2.45 -1.55 8.21
N TYR A 127 3.08 -0.44 8.58
CA TYR A 127 2.70 0.89 8.14
C TYR A 127 3.59 1.23 6.97
N SER A 128 3.01 1.54 5.82
CA SER A 128 3.77 2.05 4.68
C SER A 128 3.22 3.39 4.26
N PHE A 129 4.10 4.31 3.92
CA PHE A 129 3.74 5.61 3.41
C PHE A 129 4.55 5.86 2.16
N SER A 130 3.86 6.06 1.04
CA SER A 130 4.49 6.50 -0.20
C SER A 130 4.00 7.89 -0.54
N GLY A 131 4.86 8.69 -1.14
CA GLY A 131 4.44 9.94 -1.76
C GLY A 131 5.22 10.23 -3.01
N GLU A 132 4.60 11.02 -3.87
CA GLU A 132 5.14 11.46 -5.15
C GLU A 132 4.84 12.95 -5.32
N TYR A 133 5.84 13.68 -5.79
CA TYR A 133 5.74 15.10 -6.09
C TYR A 133 6.27 15.33 -7.49
N THR A 134 5.41 15.86 -8.37
CA THR A 134 5.77 16.20 -9.74
C THR A 134 5.63 17.71 -9.94
N TYR A 135 6.66 18.31 -10.52
CA TYR A 135 6.66 19.72 -10.89
C TYR A 135 7.25 19.88 -12.29
N GLU A 136 6.42 20.32 -13.23
CA GLU A 136 6.81 20.55 -14.62
C GLU A 136 6.59 22.01 -15.02
N THR A 137 7.57 22.55 -15.73
CA THR A 137 7.51 23.90 -16.30
C THR A 137 7.84 23.85 -17.79
N ALA A 138 7.10 24.60 -18.60
CA ALA A 138 7.41 24.86 -19.99
C ALA A 138 7.50 26.37 -20.22
N ASP A 139 8.63 26.84 -20.74
CA ASP A 139 8.90 28.27 -21.00
C ASP A 139 8.67 29.17 -19.76
N SER A 140 9.04 28.67 -18.57
CA SER A 140 8.84 29.33 -17.27
C SER A 140 7.39 29.44 -16.80
N VAL A 141 6.44 28.80 -17.49
CA VAL A 141 5.06 28.62 -17.03
C VAL A 141 4.94 27.23 -16.39
N THR A 142 4.27 27.12 -15.25
CA THR A 142 4.03 25.84 -14.58
C THR A 142 2.91 25.10 -15.30
N ASP A 143 3.23 23.92 -15.83
CA ASP A 143 2.31 23.08 -16.58
C ASP A 143 1.70 21.97 -15.72
N SER A 144 2.46 21.40 -14.76
CA SER A 144 1.99 20.38 -13.83
C SER A 144 2.56 20.60 -12.42
N HIS A 145 1.72 20.38 -11.42
CA HIS A 145 2.07 20.56 -10.01
C HIS A 145 1.22 19.63 -9.14
N ASP A 146 1.71 18.39 -9.00
CA ASP A 146 0.92 17.27 -8.53
C ASP A 146 1.53 16.65 -7.28
N TYR A 147 0.65 16.28 -6.34
CA TYR A 147 1.01 15.63 -5.10
C TYR A 147 0.21 14.34 -4.93
N GLN A 148 0.91 13.21 -4.80
CA GLN A 148 0.28 11.94 -4.48
C GLN A 148 0.76 11.45 -3.11
N LEU A 149 -0.16 10.99 -2.27
CA LEU A 149 0.09 10.46 -0.94
C LEU A 149 -0.65 9.14 -0.76
N ASN A 150 0.07 8.12 -0.31
CA ASN A 150 -0.39 6.73 -0.27
C ASN A 150 -0.06 6.09 1.09
N PRO A 151 -0.75 6.47 2.18
CA PRO A 151 -0.62 5.76 3.45
C PRO A 151 -1.38 4.44 3.41
N THR A 152 -0.73 3.38 3.86
CA THR A 152 -1.27 2.02 3.93
C THR A 152 -0.96 1.37 5.27
N LEU A 153 -1.91 0.58 5.75
CA LEU A 153 -1.87 -0.14 7.01
C LEU A 153 -2.20 -1.60 6.76
N ASP A 154 -1.25 -2.48 7.03
CA ASP A 154 -1.41 -3.91 6.93
C ASP A 154 -1.40 -4.54 8.32
N TYR A 155 -2.41 -5.35 8.60
CA TYR A 155 -2.50 -6.19 9.79
C TYR A 155 -2.40 -7.67 9.41
N PHE A 156 -1.38 -8.37 9.90
CA PHE A 156 -1.11 -9.77 9.59
C PHE A 156 -1.88 -10.70 10.53
N PHE A 157 -2.75 -11.54 9.96
CA PHE A 157 -3.43 -12.62 10.70
C PHE A 157 -2.56 -13.87 10.77
N THR A 158 -1.79 -14.11 9.71
CA THR A 158 -0.80 -15.18 9.59
C THR A 158 0.42 -14.65 8.83
N GLN A 159 1.44 -15.49 8.60
CA GLN A 159 2.57 -15.10 7.76
C GLN A 159 2.17 -14.74 6.32
N GLN A 160 1.12 -15.37 5.79
CA GLN A 160 0.66 -15.24 4.41
C GLN A 160 -0.54 -14.30 4.29
N TRP A 161 -1.48 -14.33 5.24
CA TRP A 161 -2.72 -13.57 5.17
C TRP A 161 -2.66 -12.29 6.00
N PHE A 162 -3.08 -11.19 5.39
CA PHE A 162 -3.19 -9.89 6.05
C PHE A 162 -4.45 -9.14 5.61
N LEU A 163 -4.87 -8.16 6.37
CA LEU A 163 -5.86 -7.17 5.97
C LEU A 163 -5.13 -5.87 5.65
N ARG A 164 -5.33 -5.34 4.45
CA ARG A 164 -4.80 -4.03 4.05
C ARG A 164 -5.90 -2.99 4.07
N THR A 165 -5.63 -1.88 4.73
CA THR A 165 -6.36 -0.62 4.53
C THR A 165 -5.44 0.38 3.85
N SER A 166 -5.92 1.07 2.83
CA SER A 166 -5.13 2.01 2.03
C SER A 166 -5.93 3.26 1.70
N LEU A 167 -5.25 4.39 1.70
CA LEU A 167 -5.70 5.65 1.13
C LEU A 167 -4.77 5.98 -0.05
N ASP A 168 -5.33 6.33 -1.19
CA ASP A 168 -4.62 6.92 -2.32
C ASP A 168 -5.22 8.30 -2.54
N ALA A 169 -4.45 9.34 -2.23
CA ALA A 169 -4.89 10.72 -2.38
C ALA A 169 -3.98 11.41 -3.41
N GLU A 170 -4.58 12.00 -4.42
CA GLU A 170 -3.89 12.72 -5.49
C GLU A 170 -4.49 14.13 -5.57
N TYR A 171 -3.64 15.14 -5.45
CA TYR A 171 -4.01 16.54 -5.48
C TYR A 171 -3.27 17.21 -6.63
N ASP A 172 -4.04 17.68 -7.61
CA ASP A 172 -3.53 18.45 -8.74
C ASP A 172 -3.86 19.93 -8.48
N MET A 173 -2.81 20.73 -8.35
CA MET A 173 -2.95 22.15 -8.04
C MET A 173 -3.46 22.97 -9.23
N LEU A 174 -3.24 22.49 -10.46
CA LEU A 174 -3.46 23.21 -11.71
C LEU A 174 -4.65 22.66 -12.52
N ASP A 175 -5.11 21.43 -12.24
CA ASP A 175 -6.35 20.88 -12.80
C ASP A 175 -7.52 21.82 -12.49
N LYS A 176 -8.20 22.23 -13.57
CA LYS A 176 -9.34 23.16 -13.53
C LYS A 176 -10.64 22.48 -13.12
N ASP A 177 -10.72 21.17 -13.33
CA ASP A 177 -11.89 20.38 -13.06
C ASP A 177 -11.75 19.63 -11.74
N ARG A 178 -10.84 18.63 -11.69
CA ARG A 178 -10.69 17.71 -10.56
C ARG A 178 -9.42 18.00 -9.77
N TYR A 179 -9.54 18.80 -8.73
CA TYR A 179 -8.37 19.18 -7.92
C TYR A 179 -7.94 18.12 -6.89
N LEU A 180 -8.84 17.23 -6.48
CA LEU A 180 -8.54 16.19 -5.48
C LEU A 180 -9.25 14.88 -5.81
N TYR A 181 -8.46 13.82 -5.84
CA TYR A 181 -8.87 12.44 -5.99
C TYR A 181 -8.52 11.68 -4.72
N MET A 182 -9.45 10.88 -4.20
CA MET A 182 -9.23 10.07 -3.00
C MET A 182 -9.87 8.70 -3.12
N ASP A 183 -9.06 7.65 -3.15
CA ASP A 183 -9.55 6.30 -2.93
C ASP A 183 -9.25 5.87 -1.50
N TYR A 184 -10.26 5.33 -0.83
CA TYR A 184 -10.03 4.57 0.38
C TYR A 184 -10.59 3.16 0.21
N GLY A 185 -9.77 2.18 0.55
CA GLY A 185 -10.10 0.78 0.36
C GLY A 185 -9.60 -0.08 1.50
N SER A 186 -10.32 -1.17 1.75
CA SER A 186 -9.89 -2.21 2.67
C SER A 186 -10.15 -3.59 2.08
N GLY A 187 -9.28 -4.54 2.38
CA GLY A 187 -9.51 -5.93 1.98
C GLY A 187 -8.33 -6.86 2.23
N PRO A 188 -8.55 -8.17 2.00
CA PRO A 188 -7.57 -9.19 2.30
C PRO A 188 -6.41 -9.17 1.30
N GLY A 189 -5.22 -9.34 1.85
CA GLY A 189 -3.99 -9.59 1.12
C GLY A 189 -3.47 -11.01 1.36
N TYR A 190 -2.89 -11.58 0.31
CA TYR A 190 -2.16 -12.84 0.36
C TYR A 190 -0.73 -12.63 -0.10
N ARG A 191 0.19 -13.09 0.74
CA ARG A 191 1.63 -13.09 0.50
C ARG A 191 2.05 -14.49 0.13
N PHE A 192 2.43 -14.66 -1.14
CA PHE A 192 2.93 -15.94 -1.67
C PHE A 192 4.33 -16.23 -1.17
N TRP A 193 5.20 -15.22 -1.24
CA TRP A 193 6.52 -15.27 -0.66
C TRP A 193 6.98 -13.88 -0.27
N ASN A 194 7.72 -13.81 0.83
CA ASN A 194 8.37 -12.60 1.29
C ASN A 194 9.66 -13.01 2.00
N ASP A 195 10.73 -13.04 1.22
CA ASP A 195 12.08 -13.25 1.72
C ASP A 195 12.84 -11.93 1.67
N LYS A 196 14.03 -11.92 2.29
CA LYS A 196 14.99 -10.81 2.37
C LYS A 196 15.12 -9.88 1.16
N ARG A 197 14.79 -10.32 -0.06
CA ARG A 197 14.76 -9.50 -1.29
C ARG A 197 13.62 -9.86 -2.26
N ARG A 198 12.91 -10.98 -2.06
CA ARG A 198 11.83 -11.44 -2.94
C ARG A 198 10.50 -11.12 -2.31
N ARG A 199 9.57 -10.52 -3.04
CA ARG A 199 8.21 -10.26 -2.59
C ARG A 199 7.23 -10.61 -3.69
N LEU A 200 6.17 -11.32 -3.35
CA LEU A 200 4.95 -11.38 -4.14
C LEU A 200 3.77 -11.31 -3.20
N GLU A 201 3.05 -10.20 -3.28
CA GLU A 201 1.81 -9.97 -2.55
C GLU A 201 0.71 -9.58 -3.54
N LEU A 202 -0.46 -10.19 -3.38
CA LEU A 202 -1.69 -9.81 -4.06
C LEU A 202 -2.70 -9.36 -3.02
N ILE A 203 -3.41 -8.28 -3.30
CA ILE A 203 -4.40 -7.71 -2.38
C ILE A 203 -5.69 -7.50 -3.15
N ALA A 204 -6.78 -8.08 -2.67
CA ALA A 204 -8.12 -7.72 -3.13
C ALA A 204 -8.69 -6.67 -2.18
N GLN A 205 -9.26 -5.59 -2.70
CA GLN A 205 -9.82 -4.52 -1.90
C GLN A 205 -11.17 -4.08 -2.42
N GLY A 206 -12.06 -3.70 -1.51
CA GLY A 206 -13.28 -2.96 -1.82
C GLY A 206 -13.22 -1.60 -1.13
N GLY A 207 -13.81 -0.59 -1.75
CA GLY A 207 -13.70 0.77 -1.24
C GLY A 207 -14.61 1.75 -1.93
N LEU A 208 -14.35 3.02 -1.66
CA LEU A 208 -15.00 4.15 -2.28
C LEU A 208 -13.93 5.09 -2.84
N SER A 209 -14.14 5.48 -4.10
CA SER A 209 -13.36 6.46 -4.82
C SER A 209 -14.13 7.77 -4.82
N ARG A 210 -13.50 8.85 -4.36
CA ARG A 210 -14.12 10.15 -4.22
C ARG A 210 -13.41 11.17 -5.09
N LEU A 211 -14.17 11.82 -5.95
CA LEU A 211 -13.71 12.89 -6.83
C LEU A 211 -14.19 14.23 -6.26
N TYR A 212 -13.29 15.18 -6.12
CA TYR A 212 -13.62 16.55 -5.71
C TYR A 212 -13.40 17.50 -6.87
N PHE A 213 -14.48 18.15 -7.29
CA PHE A 213 -14.48 19.11 -8.39
C PHE A 213 -14.47 20.56 -7.87
N ARG A 214 -13.85 21.44 -8.65
CA ARG A 214 -13.90 22.89 -8.39
C ARG A 214 -15.30 23.43 -8.68
N GLU A 215 -15.61 24.61 -8.13
CA GLU A 215 -16.94 25.22 -8.25
C GLU A 215 -17.25 25.71 -9.66
N ASP A 216 -16.21 26.10 -10.39
CA ASP A 216 -16.22 26.62 -11.75
C ASP A 216 -16.01 25.53 -12.82
N SER A 217 -15.96 24.26 -12.43
CA SER A 217 -15.82 23.15 -13.36
C SER A 217 -17.12 22.87 -14.11
N GLU A 218 -17.05 22.79 -15.44
CA GLU A 218 -18.18 22.45 -16.31
C GLU A 218 -18.73 21.04 -16.00
N ILE A 219 -17.89 20.15 -15.46
CA ILE A 219 -18.30 18.79 -15.06
C ILE A 219 -19.31 18.81 -13.91
N THR A 220 -19.32 19.84 -13.06
CA THR A 220 -20.29 19.94 -11.96
C THR A 220 -21.73 20.09 -12.44
N GLU A 221 -21.96 20.65 -13.63
CA GLU A 221 -23.30 20.75 -14.23
C GLU A 221 -23.86 19.36 -14.56
N ILE A 222 -22.99 18.42 -14.97
CA ILE A 222 -23.33 17.02 -15.28
C ILE A 222 -23.81 16.28 -14.01
N PHE A 223 -23.35 16.71 -12.85
CA PHE A 223 -23.70 16.16 -11.54
C PHE A 223 -24.69 17.03 -10.76
N LEU A 224 -25.50 17.85 -11.45
CA LEU A 224 -26.55 18.68 -10.82
C LEU A 224 -26.00 19.63 -9.73
N GLY A 225 -24.76 20.09 -9.88
CA GLY A 225 -24.08 20.94 -8.92
C GLY A 225 -23.41 20.19 -7.76
N GLU A 226 -23.46 18.86 -7.74
CA GLU A 226 -22.66 18.07 -6.80
C GLU A 226 -21.17 18.18 -7.15
N ARG A 227 -20.37 18.52 -6.14
CA ARG A 227 -18.92 18.73 -6.27
C ARG A 227 -18.10 17.56 -5.77
N VAL A 228 -18.75 16.59 -5.13
CA VAL A 228 -18.12 15.44 -4.50
C VAL A 228 -18.84 14.20 -4.99
N ILE A 229 -18.18 13.43 -5.85
CA ILE A 229 -18.79 12.27 -6.49
C ILE A 229 -18.12 10.99 -5.99
N ASP A 230 -18.94 10.06 -5.50
CA ASP A 230 -18.50 8.81 -4.89
C ASP A 230 -18.75 7.61 -5.82
N TYR A 231 -17.71 6.81 -6.08
CA TYR A 231 -17.78 5.57 -6.86
C TYR A 231 -17.36 4.38 -6.00
N PRO A 232 -18.27 3.46 -5.64
CA PRO A 232 -17.88 2.22 -4.99
C PRO A 232 -17.06 1.38 -5.96
N PHE A 233 -15.97 0.78 -5.48
CA PHE A 233 -15.10 -0.03 -6.33
C PHE A 233 -14.76 -1.37 -5.69
N VAL A 234 -14.40 -2.32 -6.55
CA VAL A 234 -13.60 -3.49 -6.21
C VAL A 234 -12.30 -3.43 -6.98
N GLY A 235 -11.20 -3.85 -6.37
CA GLY A 235 -9.90 -3.75 -7.00
C GLY A 235 -8.92 -4.84 -6.56
N MET A 236 -7.85 -4.94 -7.34
CA MET A 236 -6.72 -5.82 -7.07
C MET A 236 -5.41 -5.03 -7.14
N ASN A 237 -4.58 -5.16 -6.11
CA ASN A 237 -3.21 -4.64 -6.12
C ASN A 237 -2.22 -5.80 -6.17
N TRP A 238 -1.08 -5.56 -6.80
CA TRP A 238 0.05 -6.48 -6.78
C TRP A 238 1.35 -5.75 -6.43
N ASP A 239 2.22 -6.43 -5.69
CA ASP A 239 3.61 -6.02 -5.45
C ASP A 239 4.50 -7.25 -5.67
N TYR A 240 5.30 -7.18 -6.73
CA TYR A 240 6.25 -8.19 -7.14
C TYR A 240 7.67 -7.60 -7.15
N ARG A 241 8.58 -8.28 -6.48
CA ARG A 241 10.02 -7.97 -6.46
C ARG A 241 10.81 -9.26 -6.52
N GLN A 242 11.73 -9.35 -7.48
CA GLN A 242 12.55 -10.52 -7.72
C GLN A 242 14.01 -10.09 -7.98
N PRO A 243 14.91 -10.26 -7.00
CA PRO A 243 16.35 -10.17 -7.22
C PRO A 243 16.81 -11.28 -8.16
N PHE A 244 17.76 -10.94 -9.02
CA PHE A 244 18.54 -11.91 -9.77
C PHE A 244 19.96 -11.39 -9.91
N SER A 245 20.91 -12.30 -10.08
CA SER A 245 22.30 -11.95 -10.29
C SER A 245 22.63 -12.15 -11.76
N LEU A 246 22.92 -11.04 -12.43
CA LEU A 246 23.49 -11.04 -13.77
C LEU A 246 24.92 -10.53 -13.63
N TRP A 247 25.91 -11.34 -14.02
CA TRP A 247 27.31 -10.92 -14.10
C TRP A 247 27.91 -10.46 -12.75
N GLN A 248 27.58 -11.14 -11.66
CA GLN A 248 27.93 -10.79 -10.26
C GLN A 248 27.28 -9.51 -9.72
N GLU A 249 26.54 -8.77 -10.55
CA GLU A 249 25.85 -7.56 -10.14
C GLU A 249 24.48 -7.89 -9.52
N LYS A 250 24.06 -7.09 -8.54
CA LYS A 250 22.78 -7.25 -7.84
C LYS A 250 21.71 -6.48 -8.62
N MET A 251 20.92 -7.19 -9.43
CA MET A 251 19.76 -6.63 -10.11
C MET A 251 18.45 -7.05 -9.41
N GLU A 252 17.40 -6.27 -9.58
CA GLU A 252 16.05 -6.57 -9.09
C GLU A 252 15.02 -6.18 -10.14
N LEU A 253 14.21 -7.15 -10.57
CA LEU A 253 13.00 -6.91 -11.33
C LEU A 253 11.88 -6.57 -10.36
N PHE A 254 11.13 -5.51 -10.64
CA PHE A 254 9.95 -5.16 -9.87
C PHE A 254 8.75 -4.93 -10.77
N SER A 255 7.57 -5.25 -10.26
CA SER A 255 6.30 -4.78 -10.80
C SER A 255 5.35 -4.50 -9.66
N GLN A 256 4.64 -3.39 -9.74
CA GLN A 256 3.61 -3.02 -8.78
C GLN A 256 2.45 -2.41 -9.55
N GLY A 257 1.24 -2.53 -9.02
CA GLY A 257 0.12 -1.85 -9.63
C GLY A 257 -1.19 -2.11 -8.92
N ARG A 258 -2.20 -1.44 -9.43
CA ARG A 258 -3.57 -1.43 -8.95
C ARG A 258 -4.50 -1.44 -10.14
N TYR A 259 -5.48 -2.33 -10.09
CA TYR A 259 -6.64 -2.35 -10.97
C TYR A 259 -7.89 -2.09 -10.14
N LEU A 260 -8.72 -1.15 -10.55
CA LEU A 260 -10.02 -0.84 -9.96
C LEU A 260 -11.12 -1.05 -11.00
N LYS A 261 -12.24 -1.58 -10.55
CA LYS A 261 -13.49 -1.66 -11.29
C LYS A 261 -14.59 -1.01 -10.46
N TYR A 262 -15.24 -0.01 -11.03
CA TYR A 262 -16.32 0.70 -10.36
C TYR A 262 -17.62 -0.10 -10.46
N LEU A 263 -18.36 -0.16 -9.35
CA LEU A 263 -19.51 -1.03 -9.15
C LEU A 263 -20.84 -0.31 -9.40
N ALA A 264 -20.86 1.02 -9.28
CA ALA A 264 -22.02 1.85 -9.52
C ALA A 264 -21.62 3.18 -10.15
N GLN A 265 -22.51 3.72 -10.98
CA GLN A 265 -22.34 5.00 -11.68
C GLN A 265 -23.34 6.01 -11.11
N PRO A 266 -22.88 7.11 -10.49
CA PRO A 266 -23.75 8.14 -9.92
C PRO A 266 -24.53 8.92 -10.98
N SER A 267 -24.00 9.02 -12.20
CA SER A 267 -24.63 9.72 -13.33
C SER A 267 -24.67 8.83 -14.57
N PRO A 268 -25.73 8.90 -15.39
CA PRO A 268 -25.76 8.25 -16.70
C PRO A 268 -24.92 8.98 -17.75
N TYR A 269 -24.48 10.21 -17.47
CA TYR A 269 -23.76 11.07 -18.41
C TYR A 269 -22.24 11.02 -18.22
N PHE A 270 -21.78 10.58 -17.06
CA PHE A 270 -20.36 10.40 -16.78
C PHE A 270 -20.18 9.06 -16.10
N THR A 271 -19.52 8.13 -16.79
CA THR A 271 -19.32 6.76 -16.30
C THR A 271 -17.85 6.42 -16.23
N ARG A 272 -17.40 5.87 -15.10
CA ARG A 272 -16.05 5.35 -14.93
C ARG A 272 -16.13 3.83 -14.87
N ASN A 273 -15.57 3.13 -15.85
CA ASN A 273 -15.66 1.68 -15.93
C ASN A 273 -14.56 1.02 -15.11
N GLN A 274 -13.32 1.47 -15.31
CA GLN A 274 -12.12 0.88 -14.70
C GLN A 274 -10.94 1.86 -14.71
N ASP A 275 -10.02 1.62 -13.78
CA ASP A 275 -8.75 2.34 -13.64
C ASP A 275 -7.63 1.30 -13.44
N LEU A 276 -6.54 1.44 -14.19
CA LEU A 276 -5.35 0.61 -14.09
C LEU A 276 -4.11 1.49 -14.00
N LYS A 277 -3.51 1.54 -12.80
CA LYS A 277 -2.18 2.12 -12.58
C LYS A 277 -1.18 1.01 -12.36
N GLY A 278 -0.20 0.87 -13.23
CA GLY A 278 0.79 -0.20 -13.17
C GLY A 278 2.20 0.28 -13.49
N SER A 279 3.18 -0.30 -12.83
CA SER A 279 4.58 -0.13 -13.21
C SER A 279 5.36 -1.44 -13.23
N ILE A 280 6.31 -1.51 -14.15
CA ILE A 280 7.28 -2.59 -14.27
C ILE A 280 8.65 -1.97 -14.47
N GLY A 281 9.68 -2.54 -13.86
CA GLY A 281 11.01 -1.95 -13.97
C GLY A 281 12.13 -2.83 -13.46
N LEU A 282 13.34 -2.36 -13.72
CA LEU A 282 14.59 -2.97 -13.31
C LEU A 282 15.35 -2.01 -12.41
N ARG A 283 15.89 -2.52 -11.30
CA ARG A 283 16.78 -1.81 -10.40
C ARG A 283 18.16 -2.43 -10.45
N TYR A 284 19.15 -1.56 -10.56
CA TYR A 284 20.56 -1.88 -10.46
C TYR A 284 21.11 -1.27 -9.18
N TYR A 285 21.66 -2.09 -8.28
CA TYR A 285 22.21 -1.62 -7.01
C TYR A 285 23.72 -1.43 -7.12
N PHE A 286 24.18 -0.17 -7.04
CA PHE A 286 25.61 0.15 -6.97
C PHE A 286 26.21 -0.32 -5.64
N ASN A 287 25.45 -0.15 -4.56
CA ASN A 287 25.77 -0.62 -3.21
C ASN A 287 24.45 -0.86 -2.43
N ASP A 288 24.52 -1.06 -1.12
CA ASP A 288 23.33 -1.32 -0.32
C ASP A 288 22.45 -0.05 -0.08
N HIS A 289 22.89 1.13 -0.54
CA HIS A 289 22.22 2.42 -0.32
C HIS A 289 21.83 3.17 -1.59
N LEU A 290 22.51 2.96 -2.72
CA LEU A 290 22.32 3.68 -3.96
C LEU A 290 21.93 2.72 -5.08
N ARG A 291 20.90 3.11 -5.82
CA ARG A 291 20.37 2.36 -6.97
C ARG A 291 20.11 3.26 -8.16
N LEU A 292 20.24 2.68 -9.35
CA LEU A 292 19.67 3.21 -10.58
C LEU A 292 18.44 2.37 -10.93
N SER A 293 17.34 3.00 -11.29
CA SER A 293 16.12 2.31 -11.66
C SER A 293 15.65 2.76 -13.04
N TRP A 294 15.32 1.79 -13.89
CA TRP A 294 14.52 2.03 -15.08
C TRP A 294 13.11 1.48 -14.83
N SER A 295 12.08 2.23 -15.20
CA SER A 295 10.70 1.77 -15.10
C SER A 295 9.85 2.23 -16.27
N SER A 296 8.84 1.41 -16.55
CA SER A 296 7.73 1.70 -17.44
C SER A 296 6.48 1.80 -16.60
N GLU A 297 5.80 2.94 -16.66
CA GLU A 297 4.55 3.21 -15.96
C GLU A 297 3.42 3.29 -16.99
N LEU A 298 2.30 2.66 -16.68
CA LEU A 298 1.06 2.72 -17.42
C LEU A 298 0.00 3.29 -16.48
N ASP A 299 -0.60 4.40 -16.88
CA ASP A 299 -1.85 4.89 -16.32
C ASP A 299 -2.93 4.71 -17.38
N TRP A 300 -4.02 4.05 -17.03
CA TRP A 300 -5.11 3.83 -17.96
C TRP A 300 -6.45 3.99 -17.23
N GLU A 301 -7.18 5.03 -17.60
CA GLU A 301 -8.52 5.30 -17.13
C GLU A 301 -9.52 5.11 -18.27
N ASP A 302 -10.58 4.36 -17.98
CA ASP A 302 -11.68 4.09 -18.89
C ASP A 302 -12.91 4.83 -18.38
N ALA A 303 -13.03 6.09 -18.77
CA ALA A 303 -14.14 6.97 -18.45
C ALA A 303 -14.81 7.48 -19.73
N ASP A 304 -16.13 7.55 -19.70
CA ASP A 304 -16.95 8.01 -20.82
C ASP A 304 -17.83 9.19 -20.38
N ILE A 305 -17.93 10.19 -21.25
CA ILE A 305 -18.85 11.33 -21.11
C ILE A 305 -19.90 11.25 -22.23
N LEU A 306 -21.15 11.04 -21.85
CA LEU A 306 -22.29 10.90 -22.75
C LEU A 306 -23.12 12.20 -22.73
N ILE A 307 -22.60 13.27 -23.34
CA ILE A 307 -23.38 14.48 -23.65
C ILE A 307 -23.69 14.43 -25.14
N ASP A 308 -24.96 14.63 -25.50
CA ASP A 308 -25.53 14.46 -26.84
C ASP A 308 -24.86 15.36 -27.91
N THR A 309 -23.71 14.93 -28.42
CA THR A 309 -23.13 15.26 -29.74
C THR A 309 -21.98 14.30 -30.06
N GLY A 310 -22.28 13.12 -30.59
CA GLY A 310 -21.43 12.37 -31.54
C GLY A 310 -19.94 12.08 -31.24
N SER A 311 -19.41 12.34 -30.05
CA SER A 311 -17.97 12.20 -29.76
C SER A 311 -17.77 11.52 -28.40
N PRO A 312 -17.43 10.22 -28.34
CA PRO A 312 -16.83 9.66 -27.15
C PRO A 312 -15.37 10.13 -27.06
N ALA A 313 -15.00 10.89 -26.02
CA ALA A 313 -13.60 11.06 -25.64
C ALA A 313 -13.45 11.49 -24.16
N PRO A 314 -12.31 11.18 -23.49
CA PRO A 314 -11.24 10.27 -23.90
C PRO A 314 -11.06 9.11 -22.92
N ARG A 315 -10.89 7.91 -23.48
CA ARG A 315 -10.13 6.85 -22.84
C ARG A 315 -8.70 7.34 -22.71
N GLU A 316 -8.27 7.71 -21.52
CA GLU A 316 -6.94 8.24 -21.27
C GLU A 316 -5.99 7.09 -20.95
N SER A 317 -4.96 6.92 -21.79
CA SER A 317 -3.87 6.00 -21.52
C SER A 317 -2.55 6.76 -21.61
N GLU A 318 -1.84 6.87 -20.50
CA GLU A 318 -0.52 7.44 -20.44
C GLU A 318 0.51 6.33 -20.24
N PHE A 319 1.58 6.37 -21.02
CA PHE A 319 2.69 5.44 -20.89
C PHE A 319 3.99 6.21 -20.75
N ARG A 320 4.69 6.01 -19.64
CA ARG A 320 5.92 6.73 -19.30
C ARG A 320 7.08 5.77 -19.13
N HIS A 321 8.24 6.15 -19.63
CA HIS A 321 9.51 5.53 -19.27
C HIS A 321 10.30 6.48 -18.38
N LEU A 322 10.71 6.00 -17.22
CA LEU A 322 11.44 6.77 -16.23
C LEU A 322 12.80 6.13 -15.99
N LEU A 323 13.80 6.99 -15.84
CA LEU A 323 15.11 6.63 -15.30
C LEU A 323 15.29 7.44 -14.02
N SER A 324 15.49 6.77 -12.89
CA SER A 324 15.62 7.43 -11.60
C SER A 324 16.85 6.98 -10.85
N LEU A 325 17.43 7.93 -10.10
CA LEU A 325 18.46 7.64 -9.12
C LEU A 325 17.80 7.58 -7.74
N GLY A 326 17.98 6.46 -7.07
CA GLY A 326 17.35 6.19 -5.79
C GLY A 326 18.36 5.95 -4.68
N ALA A 327 17.98 6.38 -3.48
CA ALA A 327 18.69 6.06 -2.24
C ALA A 327 17.77 5.26 -1.30
N SER A 328 18.33 4.34 -0.52
CA SER A 328 17.61 3.57 0.49
C SER A 328 18.45 3.30 1.74
N PHE A 329 17.77 3.08 2.87
CA PHE A 329 18.44 2.71 4.12
C PHE A 329 17.75 1.57 4.85
#